data_AF-K5WJV3-F1
#
_entry.id   AF-K5WJV3-F1
#
_cell.length_a   1.000
_cell.length_b   1.000
_cell.length_c   1.000
_cell.angle_alpha   90.00
_cell.angle_beta   90.00
_cell.angle_gamma   90.00
#
_symmetry.space_group_name_H-M   'P 1'
#
loop_
_entity.id
_entity.type
_entity.pdbx_description
1 polymer ?
#
loop_
_entity_poly.entity_id
_entity_poly.type
_entity_poly.pdbx_seq_one_letter_code
_entity_poly.pdbx_strand_id
1 'polypeptide(L)'
;MTTRSIVVYTLDFVEDLQQPISPSTQRNPLYLYNIGRRTPVAQKQAIPDVAFRGVSFSKVRVVSGAETRRVSASLLTYDVLRGLFHFEVTLTLPHAAVRRAPAAPTPLDLSCTLLAAHRMAQLVPLEEIVQSGTPAPRSGFTPGSRGFISACALGAQGKRGVWIERQRSNMGRTVFGFAAADHRPPCVPREAGSASDGAAEERSVAEIDGRCIYAVRSSVDLRGKS
;
A
#
# COMPACT_ATOMS: atom_id res chain seq x y z
N MET A 1 6.74 -15.46 -13.78
CA MET A 1 5.77 -14.65 -13.01
C MET A 1 6.51 -13.42 -12.49
N THR A 2 6.08 -12.21 -12.81
CA THR A 2 6.83 -10.99 -12.46
C THR A 2 6.42 -10.51 -11.07
N THR A 3 7.23 -10.78 -10.05
CA THR A 3 6.97 -10.34 -8.68
C THR A 3 7.13 -8.82 -8.58
N ARG A 4 6.09 -8.13 -8.10
CA ARG A 4 6.18 -6.70 -7.78
C ARG A 4 6.86 -6.53 -6.42
N SER A 5 7.56 -5.42 -6.23
CA SER A 5 8.29 -5.16 -5.00
C SER A 5 8.23 -3.69 -4.64
N ILE A 6 8.23 -3.41 -3.35
CA ILE A 6 8.55 -2.09 -2.82
C ILE A 6 10.07 -2.02 -2.74
N VAL A 7 10.65 -0.99 -3.35
CA VAL A 7 12.08 -0.71 -3.25
C VAL A 7 12.24 0.62 -2.53
N VAL A 8 12.92 0.58 -1.39
CA VAL A 8 13.29 1.77 -0.63
C VAL A 8 14.74 2.07 -0.95
N TYR A 9 14.98 3.30 -1.42
CA TYR A 9 16.32 3.81 -1.64
C TYR A 9 16.68 4.72 -0.47
N THR A 10 17.79 4.44 0.19
CA THR A 10 18.38 5.34 1.16
C THR A 10 19.67 5.93 0.61
N LEU A 11 19.80 7.24 0.83
CA LEU A 11 20.99 7.99 0.49
C LEU A 11 21.78 8.16 1.78
N ASP A 12 22.95 7.55 1.85
CA ASP A 12 23.83 7.72 2.99
C ASP A 12 24.24 9.19 3.13
N PHE A 13 24.22 9.71 4.37
CA PHE A 13 24.81 11.00 4.79
C PHE A 13 24.35 12.28 4.10
N VAL A 14 23.12 12.77 4.29
CA VAL A 14 22.79 14.19 3.98
C VAL A 14 23.34 15.11 5.08
N GLU A 15 24.62 14.98 5.40
CA GLU A 15 25.31 16.07 6.08
C GLU A 15 25.69 17.08 5.00
N ASP A 16 25.22 18.29 5.21
CA ASP A 16 25.66 19.51 4.52
C ASP A 16 25.45 19.52 3.01
N LEU A 17 24.30 20.03 2.58
CA LEU A 17 24.16 20.83 1.35
C LEU A 17 22.76 21.48 1.34
N GLN A 18 22.44 22.21 2.40
CA GLN A 18 21.52 23.33 2.26
C GLN A 18 22.35 24.51 1.74
N GLN A 19 22.46 24.66 0.42
CA GLN A 19 22.82 25.96 -0.13
C GLN A 19 21.53 26.76 -0.24
N PRO A 20 21.35 27.86 0.52
CA PRO A 20 20.25 28.76 0.27
C PRO A 20 20.39 29.29 -1.15
N ILE A 21 19.39 29.03 -2.00
CA ILE A 21 19.27 29.74 -3.27
C ILE A 21 19.06 31.20 -2.87
N SER A 22 19.93 32.10 -3.37
CA SER A 22 19.98 33.50 -2.98
C SER A 22 18.57 34.12 -2.84
N PRO A 23 18.34 34.97 -1.82
CA PRO A 23 17.01 35.49 -1.49
C PRO A 23 16.57 36.54 -2.51
N SER A 24 16.08 36.12 -3.68
CA SER A 24 15.33 36.98 -4.58
C SER A 24 13.83 36.67 -4.45
N THR A 25 13.18 37.40 -3.54
CA THR A 25 11.76 37.78 -3.61
C THR A 25 10.73 36.66 -3.89
N GLN A 26 10.94 35.43 -3.44
CA GLN A 26 9.91 34.37 -3.50
C GLN A 26 9.36 34.05 -2.11
N ARG A 27 8.03 34.04 -1.99
CA ARG A 27 7.27 33.72 -0.76
C ARG A 27 7.49 32.30 -0.24
N ASN A 28 8.12 31.41 -1.03
CA ASN A 28 8.45 30.04 -0.65
C ASN A 28 9.92 29.76 -1.04
N PRO A 29 10.84 29.57 -0.09
CA PRO A 29 12.21 29.18 -0.43
C PRO A 29 12.22 27.79 -1.07
N LEU A 30 12.68 27.72 -2.31
CA LEU A 30 13.03 26.46 -2.96
C LEU A 30 14.42 26.05 -2.45
N TYR A 31 14.54 24.82 -1.95
CA TYR A 31 15.82 24.26 -1.54
C TYR A 31 16.31 23.31 -2.64
N LEU A 32 17.45 23.62 -3.24
CA LEU A 32 18.18 22.67 -4.08
C LEU A 32 19.10 21.86 -3.18
N TYR A 33 18.85 20.56 -3.10
CA TYR A 33 19.72 19.62 -2.41
C TYR A 33 20.70 19.04 -3.42
N ASN A 34 21.99 19.43 -3.32
CA ASN A 34 23.03 18.75 -4.08
C ASN A 34 23.33 17.42 -3.39
N ILE A 35 22.81 16.35 -3.98
CA ILE A 35 22.98 14.98 -3.48
C ILE A 35 24.36 14.39 -3.78
N GLY A 36 25.22 15.06 -4.56
CA GLY A 36 26.55 14.56 -4.93
C GLY A 36 26.52 13.22 -5.69
N ARG A 37 27.69 12.58 -5.83
CA ARG A 37 27.79 11.17 -6.28
C ARG A 37 27.59 10.27 -5.07
N ARG A 38 26.38 9.76 -4.90
CA ARG A 38 26.05 8.78 -3.84
C ARG A 38 25.60 7.48 -4.44
N THR A 39 25.98 6.39 -3.80
CA THR A 39 25.48 5.06 -4.11
C THR A 39 24.21 4.84 -3.28
N PRO A 40 23.02 4.85 -3.89
CA PRO A 40 21.80 4.58 -3.13
C PRO A 40 21.84 3.13 -2.65
N VAL A 41 21.61 2.93 -1.35
CA VAL A 41 21.37 1.59 -0.81
C VAL A 41 19.91 1.25 -1.08
N ALA A 42 19.67 0.15 -1.80
CA ALA A 42 18.34 -0.28 -2.17
C ALA A 42 17.93 -1.50 -1.33
N GLN A 43 16.85 -1.36 -0.57
CA GLN A 43 16.21 -2.48 0.11
C GLN A 43 14.91 -2.84 -0.60
N LYS A 44 14.74 -4.13 -0.91
CA LYS A 44 13.64 -4.62 -1.72
C LYS A 44 12.77 -5.57 -0.90
N GLN A 45 11.50 -5.23 -0.74
CA GLN A 45 10.46 -6.10 -0.18
C GLN A 45 9.56 -6.61 -1.30
N ALA A 46 9.62 -7.90 -1.60
CA ALA A 46 8.74 -8.51 -2.61
C ALA A 46 7.31 -8.65 -2.06
N ILE A 47 6.32 -8.41 -2.93
CA ILE A 47 4.91 -8.71 -2.64
C ILE A 47 4.51 -9.85 -3.58
N PRO A 48 4.32 -11.07 -3.05
CA PRO A 48 4.05 -12.24 -3.87
C PRO A 48 2.67 -12.16 -4.53
N ASP A 49 2.53 -12.84 -5.67
CA ASP A 49 1.26 -13.14 -6.32
C ASP A 49 0.36 -11.95 -6.67
N VAL A 50 0.90 -10.75 -6.86
CA VAL A 50 0.11 -9.57 -7.20
C VAL A 50 0.66 -8.86 -8.43
N ALA A 51 -0.23 -8.51 -9.37
CA ALA A 51 0.10 -7.79 -10.58
C ALA A 51 -0.52 -6.38 -10.52
N PHE A 52 -0.09 -5.60 -9.52
CA PHE A 52 -0.60 -4.25 -9.30
C PHE A 52 -0.49 -3.39 -10.57
N ARG A 53 -1.59 -2.68 -10.88
CA ARG A 53 -1.66 -1.74 -12.02
C ARG A 53 -1.46 -0.30 -11.61
N GLY A 54 -1.82 0.04 -10.39
CA GLY A 54 -1.63 1.36 -9.84
C GLY A 54 -1.50 1.34 -8.33
N VAL A 55 -1.00 2.45 -7.81
CA VAL A 55 -0.74 2.68 -6.40
C VAL A 55 -1.11 4.13 -6.06
N SER A 56 -1.66 4.34 -4.87
CA SER A 56 -1.89 5.66 -4.29
C SER A 56 -1.33 5.69 -2.88
N PHE A 57 -0.59 6.74 -2.53
CA PHE A 57 0.12 6.87 -1.26
C PHE A 57 -0.58 7.85 -0.33
N SER A 58 -0.50 7.58 0.97
CA SER A 58 -0.79 8.59 1.99
C SER A 58 0.38 9.59 2.12
N LYS A 59 0.17 10.63 2.91
CA LYS A 59 1.27 11.45 3.42
C LYS A 59 2.17 10.59 4.30
N VAL A 60 3.47 10.79 4.16
CA VAL A 60 4.48 10.14 5.00
C VAL A 60 4.39 10.69 6.42
N ARG A 61 4.43 9.78 7.40
CA ARG A 61 4.51 10.08 8.82
C ARG A 61 5.90 9.77 9.32
N VAL A 62 6.48 10.69 10.05
CA VAL A 62 7.81 10.54 10.65
C VAL A 62 7.64 10.68 12.15
N VAL A 63 8.08 9.67 12.89
CA VAL A 63 8.14 9.66 14.34
C VAL A 63 9.60 9.52 14.72
N SER A 64 10.15 10.52 15.39
CA SER A 64 11.52 10.48 15.91
C SER A 64 11.48 10.02 17.36
N GLY A 65 12.17 8.93 17.66
CA GLY A 65 12.49 8.47 19.01
C GLY A 65 13.93 8.84 19.40
N ALA A 66 14.32 8.48 20.63
CA ALA A 66 15.68 8.76 21.13
C ALA A 66 16.77 8.05 20.32
N GLU A 67 16.50 6.80 19.90
CA GLU A 67 17.50 5.94 19.24
C GLU A 67 17.15 5.59 17.80
N THR A 68 15.89 5.78 17.40
CA THR A 68 15.42 5.42 16.06
C THR A 68 14.47 6.46 15.49
N ARG A 69 14.44 6.58 14.17
CA ARG A 69 13.46 7.38 13.43
C ARG A 69 12.60 6.44 12.61
N ARG A 70 11.31 6.39 12.93
CA ARG A 70 10.32 5.57 12.22
C ARG A 70 9.64 6.40 11.14
N VAL A 71 9.76 5.97 9.90
CA VAL A 71 9.08 6.55 8.74
C VAL A 71 7.99 5.58 8.31
N SER A 72 6.75 6.03 8.19
CA SER A 72 5.63 5.19 7.78
C SER A 72 4.75 5.86 6.73
N ALA A 73 4.18 5.06 5.84
CA ALA A 73 3.19 5.50 4.87
C ALA A 73 2.21 4.37 4.58
N SER A 74 0.96 4.72 4.35
CA SER A 74 -0.04 3.79 3.84
C SER A 74 -0.07 3.84 2.32
N LEU A 75 -0.32 2.69 1.69
CA LEU A 75 -0.45 2.58 0.24
C LEU A 75 -1.69 1.76 -0.13
N LEU A 76 -2.43 2.26 -1.10
CA LEU A 76 -3.58 1.59 -1.68
C LEU A 76 -3.22 1.18 -3.10
N THR A 77 -3.18 -0.11 -3.33
CA THR A 77 -2.86 -0.71 -4.64
C THR A 77 -4.04 -1.50 -5.15
N TYR A 78 -4.15 -1.66 -6.47
CA TYR A 78 -5.16 -2.54 -7.05
C TYR A 78 -4.59 -3.46 -8.11
N ASP A 79 -5.14 -4.66 -8.14
CA ASP A 79 -5.00 -5.65 -9.19
C ASP A 79 -6.35 -5.74 -9.93
N VAL A 80 -6.31 -5.76 -11.26
CA VAL A 80 -7.52 -5.76 -12.10
C VAL A 80 -8.42 -6.95 -11.79
N LEU A 81 -7.83 -8.09 -11.42
CA LEU A 81 -8.59 -9.32 -11.16
C LEU A 81 -8.83 -9.50 -9.66
N ARG A 82 -7.79 -9.32 -8.85
CA ARG A 82 -7.84 -9.75 -7.45
C ARG A 82 -8.50 -8.74 -6.53
N GLY A 83 -8.43 -7.45 -6.84
CA GLY A 83 -9.10 -6.43 -6.03
C GLY A 83 -8.23 -5.28 -5.57
N LEU A 84 -8.65 -4.66 -4.47
CA LEU A 84 -7.98 -3.56 -3.78
C LEU A 84 -7.20 -4.11 -2.58
N PHE A 85 -6.01 -3.56 -2.33
CA PHE A 85 -5.16 -3.95 -1.22
C PHE A 85 -4.58 -2.70 -0.55
N HIS A 86 -4.78 -2.60 0.76
CA HIS A 86 -4.28 -1.51 1.58
C HIS A 86 -3.12 -2.03 2.43
N PHE A 87 -1.93 -1.47 2.25
CA PHE A 87 -0.76 -1.83 3.03
C PHE A 87 -0.26 -0.66 3.86
N GLU A 88 0.44 -0.97 4.95
CA GLU A 88 1.31 -0.05 5.68
C GLU A 88 2.77 -0.43 5.41
N VAL A 89 3.56 0.57 5.03
CA VAL A 89 5.00 0.44 4.92
C VAL A 89 5.63 1.20 6.07
N THR A 90 6.43 0.50 6.86
CA THR A 90 7.23 1.09 7.93
C THR A 90 8.71 0.88 7.60
N LEU A 91 9.47 1.94 7.77
CA LEU A 91 10.93 1.96 7.70
C LEU A 91 11.45 2.47 9.05
N THR A 92 12.22 1.65 9.76
CA THR A 92 12.90 2.04 11.00
C THR A 92 14.35 2.37 10.67
N LEU A 93 14.71 3.64 10.88
CA LEU A 93 16.06 4.14 10.67
C LEU A 93 16.77 4.25 12.03
N PRO A 94 18.04 3.86 12.17
CA PRO A 94 18.82 4.19 13.35
C PRO A 94 18.99 5.72 13.45
N HIS A 95 18.86 6.28 14.65
CA HIS A 95 19.14 7.70 14.87
C HIS A 95 20.64 7.91 14.68
N ALA A 96 21.03 8.95 13.94
CA ALA A 96 22.42 9.25 13.60
C ALA A 96 23.31 9.66 14.81
N ALA A 97 22.85 9.39 16.03
CA ALA A 97 23.56 9.75 17.25
C ALA A 97 24.80 8.87 17.41
N VAL A 98 25.94 9.55 17.29
CA VAL A 98 27.29 9.12 17.64
C VAL A 98 27.96 8.25 16.59
N ARG A 99 28.42 8.93 15.54
CA ARG A 99 29.58 8.53 14.74
C ARG A 99 30.74 8.14 15.65
N ARG A 100 30.94 6.84 15.84
CA ARG A 100 32.25 6.27 16.14
C ARG A 100 32.58 5.24 15.08
N ALA A 101 33.61 5.56 14.31
CA ALA A 101 34.24 4.75 13.27
C ALA A 101 33.38 4.43 12.02
N PRO A 102 34.03 4.15 10.87
CA PRO A 102 33.37 3.60 9.69
C PRO A 102 32.89 2.17 9.97
N ALA A 103 31.74 2.05 10.63
CA ALA A 103 31.04 0.78 10.75
C ALA A 103 30.33 0.45 9.44
N ALA A 104 30.18 -0.85 9.15
CA ALA A 104 29.38 -1.32 8.02
C ALA A 104 27.94 -0.75 8.10
N PRO A 105 27.30 -0.43 6.97
CA PRO A 105 25.95 0.12 6.95
C PRO A 105 24.99 -0.81 7.69
N THR A 106 24.36 -0.32 8.75
CA THR A 106 23.35 -1.07 9.49
C THR A 106 22.15 -1.31 8.58
N PRO A 107 21.69 -2.56 8.39
CA PRO A 107 20.54 -2.83 7.56
C PRO A 107 19.32 -2.10 8.11
N LEU A 108 18.57 -1.45 7.23
CA LEU A 108 17.33 -0.79 7.62
C LEU A 108 16.25 -1.86 7.83
N ASP A 109 15.40 -1.62 8.82
CA ASP A 109 14.25 -2.49 9.04
C ASP A 109 13.07 -1.97 8.22
N LEU A 110 12.81 -2.64 7.10
CA LEU A 110 11.69 -2.37 6.21
C LEU A 110 10.63 -3.45 6.40
N SER A 111 9.45 -3.04 6.82
CA SER A 111 8.27 -3.89 6.88
C SER A 111 7.14 -3.37 5.99
N CYS A 112 6.42 -4.30 5.37
CA CYS A 112 5.24 -4.02 4.57
C CYS A 112 4.13 -4.97 5.03
N THR A 113 3.09 -4.43 5.65
CA THR A 113 2.01 -5.19 6.26
C THR A 113 0.71 -4.96 5.49
N LEU A 114 0.04 -6.04 5.07
CA LEU A 114 -1.30 -5.96 4.48
C LEU A 114 -2.30 -5.68 5.60
N LEU A 115 -2.95 -4.51 5.52
CA LEU A 115 -3.91 -4.04 6.52
C LEU A 115 -5.31 -4.54 6.19
N ALA A 116 -5.73 -4.34 4.95
CA ALA A 116 -7.06 -4.71 4.50
C ALA A 116 -7.09 -5.00 3.00
N ALA A 117 -8.08 -5.78 2.55
CA ALA A 117 -8.30 -6.05 1.13
C ALA A 117 -9.79 -6.02 0.78
N HIS A 118 -10.12 -5.52 -0.41
CA HIS A 118 -11.42 -5.72 -1.05
C HIS A 118 -11.21 -6.69 -2.20
N ARG A 119 -11.66 -7.94 -2.03
CA ARG A 119 -11.40 -9.03 -2.97
C ARG A 119 -12.49 -9.07 -4.04
N MET A 120 -12.13 -8.80 -5.29
CA MET A 120 -13.07 -8.87 -6.43
C MET A 120 -13.25 -10.29 -6.96
N ALA A 121 -12.18 -11.08 -6.89
CA ALA A 121 -12.15 -12.46 -7.35
C ALA A 121 -11.35 -13.29 -6.35
N GLN A 122 -11.96 -14.36 -5.84
CA GLN A 122 -11.27 -15.33 -5.03
C GLN A 122 -10.89 -16.52 -5.92
N LEU A 123 -9.66 -17.00 -5.79
CA LEU A 123 -9.28 -18.28 -6.37
C LEU A 123 -10.13 -19.33 -5.69
N VAL A 124 -10.88 -20.10 -6.47
CA VAL A 124 -11.62 -21.25 -5.91
C VAL A 124 -10.58 -22.33 -5.64
N PRO A 125 -10.42 -22.81 -4.40
CA PRO A 125 -9.58 -23.96 -4.12
C PRO A 125 -10.02 -25.15 -5.00
N LEU A 126 -9.05 -25.86 -5.58
CA LEU A 126 -9.35 -26.97 -6.50
C LEU A 126 -10.23 -28.04 -5.84
N GLU A 127 -10.06 -28.22 -4.53
CA GLU A 127 -10.78 -29.17 -3.69
C GLU A 127 -12.29 -28.86 -3.63
N GLU A 128 -12.67 -27.58 -3.54
CA GLU A 128 -14.07 -27.15 -3.53
C GLU A 128 -14.75 -27.35 -4.89
N ILE A 129 -13.99 -27.20 -5.97
CA ILE A 129 -14.49 -27.45 -7.33
C ILE A 129 -14.87 -28.93 -7.49
N VAL A 130 -14.00 -29.84 -7.02
CA VAL A 130 -14.24 -31.29 -7.13
C VAL A 130 -15.45 -31.72 -6.30
N GLN A 131 -15.62 -31.14 -5.11
CA GLN A 131 -16.71 -31.51 -4.20
C GLN A 131 -18.08 -30.95 -4.61
N SER A 132 -18.13 -29.74 -5.17
CA SER A 132 -19.40 -29.06 -5.46
C SER A 132 -20.15 -29.58 -6.70
N GLY A 133 -19.50 -30.38 -7.55
CA GLY A 133 -20.08 -30.88 -8.80
C GLY A 133 -20.46 -29.78 -9.80
N THR A 134 -20.16 -28.52 -9.50
CA THR A 134 -20.40 -27.39 -10.42
C THR A 134 -19.27 -27.28 -11.42
N PRO A 135 -19.56 -27.01 -12.71
CA PRO A 135 -18.52 -26.84 -13.72
C PRO A 135 -17.54 -25.75 -13.28
N ALA A 136 -16.25 -26.10 -13.24
CA ALA A 136 -15.18 -25.17 -12.89
C ALA A 136 -15.28 -23.92 -13.78
N PRO A 137 -15.32 -22.70 -13.21
CA PRO A 137 -15.28 -21.50 -14.02
C PRO A 137 -13.97 -21.50 -14.83
N ARG A 138 -14.07 -21.25 -16.15
CA ARG A 138 -12.89 -21.23 -17.06
C ARG A 138 -11.76 -20.30 -16.60
N SER A 139 -12.08 -19.31 -15.77
CA SER A 139 -11.13 -18.35 -15.22
C SER A 139 -10.44 -18.81 -13.93
N GLY A 140 -10.89 -19.87 -13.27
CA GLY A 140 -10.38 -20.31 -11.97
C GLY A 140 -10.74 -19.39 -10.80
N PHE A 141 -11.64 -18.43 -11.02
CA PHE A 141 -12.11 -17.48 -10.01
C PHE A 141 -13.59 -17.69 -9.72
N THR A 142 -14.00 -17.48 -8.48
CA THR A 142 -15.42 -17.47 -8.06
C THR A 142 -16.25 -16.58 -9.00
N PRO A 143 -17.50 -16.92 -9.33
CA PRO A 143 -18.39 -16.07 -10.16
C PRO A 143 -18.71 -14.68 -9.58
N GLY A 144 -18.13 -14.31 -8.43
CA GLY A 144 -18.28 -13.02 -7.76
C GLY A 144 -17.93 -11.85 -8.67
N SER A 145 -18.79 -10.83 -8.61
CA SER A 145 -18.79 -9.55 -9.34
C SER A 145 -17.97 -9.52 -10.66
N ARG A 146 -18.66 -9.50 -11.81
CA ARG A 146 -18.04 -9.39 -13.15
C ARG A 146 -17.35 -8.03 -13.42
N GLY A 147 -16.88 -7.36 -12.38
CA GLY A 147 -16.20 -6.08 -12.44
C GLY A 147 -14.68 -6.21 -12.44
N PHE A 148 -14.02 -5.06 -12.44
CA PHE A 148 -12.61 -4.89 -12.11
C PHE A 148 -12.38 -3.48 -11.60
N ILE A 149 -11.35 -3.31 -10.76
CA ILE A 149 -10.93 -1.97 -10.37
C ILE A 149 -10.12 -1.33 -11.48
N SER A 150 -10.48 -0.10 -11.80
CA SER A 150 -9.84 0.68 -12.85
C SER A 150 -8.92 1.78 -12.32
N ALA A 151 -9.24 2.32 -11.15
CA ALA A 151 -8.47 3.35 -10.48
C ALA A 151 -8.79 3.36 -8.98
N CYS A 152 -7.85 3.85 -8.17
CA CYS A 152 -8.07 4.11 -6.75
C CYS A 152 -7.29 5.36 -6.31
N ALA A 153 -7.75 6.00 -5.24
CA ALA A 153 -7.06 7.10 -4.59
C ALA A 153 -7.16 6.96 -3.07
N LEU A 154 -6.05 7.16 -2.38
CA LEU A 154 -5.97 7.16 -0.93
C LEU A 154 -5.83 8.61 -0.43
N GLY A 155 -6.59 8.96 0.60
CA GLY A 155 -6.49 10.26 1.24
C GLY A 155 -5.15 10.42 1.97
N ALA A 156 -4.71 11.67 2.14
CA ALA A 156 -3.41 11.99 2.76
C ALA A 156 -3.19 11.36 4.14
N GLN A 157 -4.25 11.10 4.92
CA GLN A 157 -4.12 10.44 6.22
C GLN A 157 -3.98 8.92 6.15
N GLY A 158 -4.19 8.29 5.00
CA GLY A 158 -4.21 6.83 4.85
C GLY A 158 -5.48 6.15 5.40
N LYS A 159 -6.45 6.93 5.88
CA LYS A 159 -7.65 6.42 6.57
C LYS A 159 -8.91 6.34 5.73
N ARG A 160 -8.92 6.97 4.56
CA ARG A 160 -10.09 7.02 3.67
C ARG A 160 -9.61 7.03 2.24
N GLY A 161 -10.40 6.50 1.34
CA GLY A 161 -10.09 6.52 -0.07
C GLY A 161 -11.30 6.28 -0.93
N VAL A 162 -11.06 6.25 -2.23
CA VAL A 162 -12.06 5.95 -3.24
C VAL A 162 -11.50 4.98 -4.27
N TRP A 163 -12.36 4.19 -4.88
CA TRP A 163 -12.01 3.41 -6.07
C TRP A 163 -13.14 3.40 -7.08
N ILE A 164 -12.80 3.01 -8.30
CA ILE A 164 -13.75 2.91 -9.41
C ILE A 164 -13.77 1.47 -9.90
N GLU A 165 -14.90 0.81 -9.68
CA GLU A 165 -15.21 -0.46 -10.33
C GLU A 165 -15.83 -0.22 -11.69
N ARG A 166 -15.40 -1.02 -12.65
CA ARG A 166 -15.98 -1.08 -13.99
C ARG A 166 -16.58 -2.45 -14.18
N GLN A 167 -17.81 -2.52 -14.65
CA GLN A 167 -18.38 -3.79 -15.08
C GLN A 167 -17.76 -4.18 -16.44
N ARG A 168 -17.60 -5.48 -16.69
CA ARG A 168 -17.10 -5.97 -17.99
C ARG A 168 -18.19 -6.00 -19.06
N SER A 169 -19.44 -6.24 -18.66
CA SER A 169 -20.58 -6.44 -19.56
C SER A 169 -21.24 -5.15 -20.04
N ASN A 170 -21.14 -4.09 -19.26
CA ASN A 170 -21.54 -2.75 -19.64
C ASN A 170 -20.40 -1.80 -19.28
N MET A 171 -20.25 -0.68 -19.99
CA MET A 171 -19.22 0.32 -19.63
C MET A 171 -19.57 1.10 -18.35
N GLY A 172 -20.46 0.56 -17.51
CA GLY A 172 -20.88 1.14 -16.25
C GLY A 172 -19.69 1.28 -15.29
N ARG A 173 -19.70 2.38 -14.56
CA ARG A 173 -18.66 2.71 -13.58
C ARG A 173 -19.34 3.02 -12.25
N THR A 174 -18.87 2.39 -11.19
CA THR A 174 -19.34 2.67 -9.84
C THR A 174 -18.16 3.17 -9.04
N VAL A 175 -18.33 4.34 -8.43
CA VAL A 175 -17.37 4.95 -7.53
C VAL A 175 -17.76 4.57 -6.11
N PHE A 176 -16.80 3.99 -5.41
CA PHE A 176 -16.94 3.63 -4.01
C PHE A 176 -16.04 4.51 -3.16
N GLY A 177 -16.51 4.86 -1.97
CA GLY A 177 -15.69 5.44 -0.91
C GLY A 177 -15.58 4.47 0.25
N PHE A 178 -14.45 4.48 0.94
CA PHE A 178 -14.26 3.73 2.18
C PHE A 178 -13.59 4.58 3.25
N ALA A 179 -13.77 4.13 4.49
CA ALA A 179 -12.91 4.44 5.61
C ALA A 179 -12.17 3.15 5.98
N ALA A 180 -10.83 3.22 6.05
CA ALA A 180 -10.06 2.12 6.61
C ALA A 180 -10.45 1.97 8.07
N ALA A 181 -10.66 0.73 8.52
CA ALA A 181 -10.77 0.45 9.94
C ALA A 181 -9.60 1.12 10.65
N ASP A 182 -9.87 1.84 11.74
CA ASP A 182 -8.80 2.44 12.53
C ASP A 182 -7.88 1.29 12.95
N HIS A 183 -6.70 1.23 12.34
CA HIS A 183 -5.60 0.44 12.85
C HIS A 183 -5.23 1.05 14.19
N ARG A 184 -5.97 0.67 15.23
CA ARG A 184 -5.49 0.80 16.59
C ARG A 184 -4.24 -0.08 16.59
N PRO A 185 -3.04 0.48 16.82
CA PRO A 185 -1.89 -0.37 17.04
C PRO A 185 -2.29 -1.37 18.12
N PRO A 186 -1.98 -2.68 17.94
CA PRO A 186 -2.32 -3.66 18.96
C PRO A 186 -1.83 -3.09 20.28
N CYS A 187 -2.77 -2.87 21.21
CA CYS A 187 -2.42 -2.35 22.53
C CYS A 187 -1.30 -3.25 23.02
N VAL A 188 -0.11 -2.67 23.24
CA VAL A 188 1.08 -3.41 23.67
C VAL A 188 0.60 -4.29 24.82
N PRO A 189 0.73 -5.64 24.73
CA PRO A 189 0.26 -6.52 25.78
C PRO A 189 0.92 -6.04 27.06
N ARG A 190 0.12 -5.45 27.96
CA ARG A 190 0.60 -5.07 29.28
C ARG A 190 1.03 -6.38 29.92
N GLU A 191 2.33 -6.54 30.14
CA GLU A 191 2.95 -7.75 30.69
C GLU A 191 2.16 -8.23 31.91
N ALA A 192 1.23 -9.15 31.69
CA ALA A 192 0.56 -9.91 32.71
C ALA A 192 1.03 -11.33 32.49
N GLY A 193 1.99 -11.74 33.31
CA GLY A 193 2.61 -13.05 33.23
C GLY A 193 1.56 -14.15 33.34
N SER A 194 1.36 -14.88 32.24
CA SER A 194 0.84 -16.24 32.26
C SER A 194 1.30 -16.93 30.98
N ALA A 195 2.20 -17.90 31.13
CA ALA A 195 2.66 -18.77 30.06
C ALA A 195 1.48 -19.65 29.61
N SER A 196 0.92 -19.34 28.44
CA SER A 196 -0.02 -20.24 27.76
C SER A 196 0.46 -20.47 26.33
N ASP A 197 0.47 -21.75 25.97
CA ASP A 197 1.00 -22.35 24.76
C ASP A 197 0.54 -21.65 23.48
N GLY A 198 1.51 -21.22 22.66
CA GLY A 198 1.33 -20.26 21.57
C GLY A 198 0.87 -20.90 20.26
N ALA A 199 -0.44 -21.03 20.08
CA ALA A 199 -1.01 -21.12 18.73
C ALA A 199 -0.98 -19.71 18.12
N ALA A 200 -0.16 -19.52 17.08
CA ALA A 200 -0.13 -18.26 16.34
C ALA A 200 -1.49 -18.04 15.68
N GLU A 201 -2.33 -17.17 16.28
CA GLU A 201 -3.57 -16.72 15.67
C GLU A 201 -3.25 -16.09 14.31
N GLU A 202 -3.63 -16.79 13.25
CA GLU A 202 -3.59 -16.29 11.90
C GLU A 202 -4.56 -15.09 11.82
N ARG A 203 -4.01 -13.87 11.91
CA ARG A 203 -4.81 -12.65 11.81
C ARG A 203 -5.47 -12.61 10.44
N SER A 204 -6.78 -12.80 10.42
CA SER A 204 -7.59 -12.62 9.22
C SER A 204 -7.39 -11.21 8.68
N VAL A 205 -7.03 -11.10 7.39
CA VAL A 205 -6.90 -9.81 6.70
C VAL A 205 -8.26 -9.10 6.74
N ALA A 206 -8.28 -7.85 7.23
CA ALA A 206 -9.51 -7.09 7.30
C ALA A 206 -10.10 -6.82 5.91
N GLU A 207 -11.42 -6.71 5.81
CA GLU A 207 -12.08 -6.35 4.56
C GLU A 207 -12.15 -4.83 4.41
N ILE A 208 -11.90 -4.32 3.20
CA ILE A 208 -12.17 -2.91 2.87
C ILE A 208 -13.67 -2.80 2.53
N ASP A 209 -14.46 -2.32 3.50
CA ASP A 209 -15.88 -2.06 3.31
C ASP A 209 -16.11 -0.76 2.51
N GLY A 210 -16.76 -0.90 1.36
CA GLY A 210 -17.00 0.17 0.40
C GLY A 210 -18.45 0.60 0.35
N ARG A 211 -18.69 1.91 0.34
CA ARG A 211 -20.00 2.48 0.05
C ARG A 211 -20.02 3.08 -1.34
N CYS A 212 -20.98 2.64 -2.15
CA CYS A 212 -21.24 3.27 -3.44
C CYS A 212 -21.62 4.74 -3.21
N ILE A 213 -20.78 5.66 -3.71
CA ILE A 213 -21.03 7.11 -3.64
C ILE A 213 -21.60 7.65 -4.95
N TYR A 214 -21.31 6.98 -6.06
CA TYR A 214 -21.77 7.42 -7.38
C TYR A 214 -21.78 6.27 -8.38
N ALA A 215 -22.78 6.19 -9.24
CA ALA A 215 -22.87 5.18 -10.29
C ALA A 215 -23.23 5.82 -11.63
N VAL A 216 -22.33 5.66 -12.62
CA VAL A 216 -22.58 6.06 -14.01
C VAL A 216 -23.29 4.92 -14.70
N ARG A 217 -24.61 5.08 -14.90
CA ARG A 217 -25.47 4.06 -15.51
C ARG A 217 -25.52 4.11 -17.05
N SER A 218 -25.22 5.26 -17.66
CA SER A 218 -25.20 5.40 -19.12
C SER A 218 -23.77 5.54 -19.65
N SER A 219 -23.39 4.64 -20.56
CA SER A 219 -22.35 4.98 -21.51
C SER A 219 -22.96 5.98 -22.49
N VAL A 220 -22.60 7.25 -22.39
CA VAL A 220 -22.76 8.14 -23.54
C VAL A 220 -21.85 7.56 -24.61
N ASP A 221 -22.43 6.87 -25.60
CA ASP A 221 -21.67 6.41 -26.75
C ASP A 221 -21.30 7.64 -27.57
N LEU A 222 -20.03 8.05 -27.46
CA LEU A 222 -19.50 9.21 -28.19
C LEU A 222 -19.42 8.95 -29.70
N ARG A 223 -19.70 7.72 -30.17
CA ARG A 223 -19.70 7.37 -31.60
C ARG A 223 -20.96 7.80 -32.35
N GLY A 224 -21.95 8.40 -31.68
CA GLY A 224 -23.30 8.60 -32.21
C GLY A 224 -23.71 10.02 -32.64
N LYS A 225 -22.78 10.90 -33.04
CA LYS A 225 -23.14 12.17 -33.70
C LYS A 225 -22.22 12.44 -34.89
N SER A 226 -22.54 11.86 -36.04
CA SER A 226 -22.06 12.28 -37.36
C SER A 226 -23.25 12.51 -38.26
#